data_AF-A0AAW0M934-F1
#
_entry.id   AF-A0AAW0M934-F1
#
_cell.length_a   1.000
_cell.length_b   1.000
_cell.length_c   1.000
_cell.angle_alpha   90.00
_cell.angle_beta   90.00
_cell.angle_gamma   90.00
#
_symmetry.space_group_name_H-M   'P 1'
#
loop_
_entity.id
_entity.type
_entity.pdbx_description
1 polymer ?
#
loop_
_entity_poly.entity_id
_entity_poly.type
_entity_poly.pdbx_seq_one_letter_code
_entity_poly.pdbx_strand_id
1 'polypeptide(L)'
;MYWDKPTQFKSERFIDSKVDFRGTNLSFMPFGSGRRICPGLDLAVRMLSLFLASLIHHFNWKLPDRMAPEDIDIKDKFGLTLQKAAALVAIPVVVAKANLSF
;
A
#
# COMPACT_ATOMS: atom_id res chain seq x y z
N MET A 1 -13.15 17.53 5.98
CA MET A 1 -12.23 16.46 5.55
C MET A 1 -13.08 15.40 4.85
N TYR A 2 -12.77 15.04 3.60
CA TYR A 2 -13.66 14.26 2.71
C TYR A 2 -13.78 12.75 3.03
N TRP A 3 -12.99 12.24 4.00
CA TRP A 3 -12.86 10.82 4.29
C TRP A 3 -13.20 10.52 5.75
N ASP A 4 -14.04 9.51 6.00
CA ASP A 4 -14.23 8.92 7.33
C ASP A 4 -12.89 8.36 7.85
N LYS A 5 -12.57 8.65 9.12
CA LYS A 5 -11.32 8.23 9.80
C LYS A 5 -10.10 8.33 8.86
N PRO A 6 -9.72 9.54 8.42
CA PRO A 6 -8.78 9.76 7.32
C PRO A 6 -7.33 9.41 7.68
N THR A 7 -7.01 9.33 8.97
CA THR A 7 -5.69 8.95 9.48
C THR A 7 -5.56 7.44 9.74
N GLN A 8 -6.63 6.67 9.54
CA GLN A 8 -6.60 5.21 9.69
C GLN A 8 -6.48 4.52 8.33
N PHE A 9 -5.56 3.56 8.25
CA PHE A 9 -5.52 2.62 7.13
C PHE A 9 -6.76 1.72 7.21
N LYS A 10 -7.69 1.89 6.26
CA LYS A 10 -8.98 1.17 6.18
C LYS A 10 -9.26 0.89 4.72
N SER A 11 -8.83 -0.27 4.23
CA SER A 11 -8.95 -0.67 2.82
C SER A 11 -10.40 -0.94 2.42
N GLU A 12 -11.24 -1.30 3.38
CA GLU A 12 -12.66 -1.63 3.20
C GLU A 12 -13.46 -0.48 2.60
N ARG A 13 -12.98 0.77 2.73
CA ARG A 13 -13.61 1.95 2.13
C ARG A 13 -13.63 1.92 0.58
N PHE A 14 -12.81 1.07 -0.02
CA PHE A 14 -12.72 0.91 -1.48
C PHE A 14 -13.44 -0.34 -1.99
N ILE A 15 -13.80 -1.28 -1.11
CA ILE A 15 -14.55 -2.49 -1.48
C ILE A 15 -15.99 -2.07 -1.81
N ASP A 16 -16.51 -2.54 -2.95
CA ASP A 16 -17.84 -2.20 -3.48
C ASP A 16 -18.13 -0.69 -3.59
N SER A 17 -17.07 0.13 -3.64
CA SER A 17 -17.12 1.57 -3.75
C SER A 17 -17.00 2.03 -5.21
N LYS A 18 -17.59 3.17 -5.53
CA LYS A 18 -17.42 3.84 -6.83
C LYS A 18 -16.15 4.69 -6.93
N VAL A 19 -15.39 4.78 -5.83
CA VAL A 19 -14.14 5.54 -5.79
C VAL A 19 -13.09 4.81 -6.61
N ASP A 20 -12.51 5.52 -7.58
CA ASP A 20 -11.36 5.09 -8.36
C ASP A 20 -10.24 6.13 -8.32
N PHE A 21 -9.07 5.75 -8.84
CA PHE A 21 -7.89 6.62 -8.97
C PHE A 21 -7.66 7.09 -10.41
N ARG A 22 -8.67 6.98 -11.30
CA ARG A 22 -8.55 7.26 -12.74
C ARG A 22 -8.79 8.74 -13.09
N GLY A 23 -8.80 9.61 -12.08
CA GLY A 23 -8.89 11.07 -12.24
C GLY A 23 -10.32 11.61 -12.34
N THR A 24 -11.35 10.78 -12.26
CA THR A 24 -12.77 11.21 -12.23
C THR A 24 -13.24 11.53 -10.81
N ASN A 25 -12.64 10.90 -9.80
CA ASN A 25 -12.96 11.10 -8.39
C ASN A 25 -12.07 12.16 -7.73
N LEU A 26 -12.60 13.35 -7.48
CA LEU A 26 -11.86 14.47 -6.89
C LEU A 26 -11.34 14.21 -5.46
N SER A 27 -11.93 13.27 -4.74
CA SER A 27 -11.46 12.88 -3.40
C SER A 27 -10.26 11.94 -3.42
N PHE A 28 -9.90 11.36 -4.59
CA PHE A 28 -8.83 10.37 -4.72
C PHE A 28 -8.09 10.49 -6.07
N MET A 29 -7.06 11.34 -6.12
CA MET A 29 -6.29 11.62 -7.35
C MET A 29 -4.78 11.39 -7.18
N PRO A 30 -4.32 10.18 -6.79
CA PRO A 30 -2.88 9.91 -6.61
C PRO A 30 -2.08 10.01 -7.91
N PHE A 31 -2.73 9.92 -9.07
CA PHE A 31 -2.12 10.00 -10.41
C PHE A 31 -2.46 11.31 -11.14
N GLY A 32 -3.09 12.28 -10.47
CA GLY A 32 -3.63 13.47 -11.10
C GLY A 32 -4.90 13.19 -11.92
N SER A 33 -5.22 14.10 -12.85
CA SER A 33 -6.41 14.02 -13.70
C SER A 33 -6.24 14.81 -15.01
N GLY A 34 -7.14 14.60 -15.97
CA GLY A 34 -7.23 15.34 -17.23
C GLY A 34 -6.04 15.11 -18.17
N ARG A 35 -5.68 16.15 -18.94
CA ARG A 35 -4.66 16.08 -20.01
C ARG A 35 -3.25 15.71 -19.53
N ARG A 36 -2.98 15.83 -18.23
CA ARG A 36 -1.68 15.55 -17.60
C ARG A 36 -1.77 14.44 -16.55
N ILE A 37 -2.81 13.59 -16.64
CA ILE A 37 -2.87 12.38 -15.81
C ILE A 37 -1.61 11.54 -16.03
N CYS A 38 -1.12 10.89 -14.97
CA CYS A 38 0.11 10.11 -15.02
C CYS A 38 0.04 9.06 -16.14
N PRO A 39 0.91 9.12 -17.16
CA PRO A 39 0.92 8.14 -18.24
C PRO A 39 1.36 6.75 -17.76
N GLY A 40 2.00 6.67 -16.58
CA GLY A 40 2.43 5.42 -15.96
C GLY A 40 1.37 4.73 -15.09
N LEU A 41 0.13 5.23 -15.02
CA LEU A 41 -0.92 4.71 -14.14
C LEU A 41 -1.11 3.19 -14.28
N ASP A 42 -1.33 2.70 -15.50
CA ASP A 42 -1.60 1.27 -15.72
C ASP A 42 -0.41 0.39 -15.37
N LEU A 43 0.81 0.85 -15.64
CA LEU A 43 2.03 0.15 -15.28
C LEU A 43 2.20 0.12 -13.76
N ALA A 44 2.02 1.25 -13.08
CA ALA A 44 2.14 1.36 -11.62
C ALA A 44 1.17 0.43 -10.91
N VAL A 45 -0.09 0.36 -11.36
CA VAL A 45 -1.10 -0.54 -10.78
C VAL A 45 -0.70 -2.01 -10.95
N ARG A 46 -0.25 -2.41 -12.15
CA ARG A 46 0.16 -3.79 -12.42
C ARG A 46 1.39 -4.17 -11.59
N MET A 47 2.41 -3.32 -11.60
CA MET A 47 3.62 -3.54 -10.81
C MET A 47 3.29 -3.64 -9.33
N LEU A 48 2.63 -2.63 -8.75
CA LEU A 48 2.32 -2.61 -7.32
C LEU A 48 1.50 -3.83 -6.88
N SER A 49 0.49 -4.21 -7.69
CA SER A 49 -0.33 -5.39 -7.40
C SER A 49 0.49 -6.67 -7.42
N LEU A 50 1.34 -6.87 -8.44
CA LEU A 50 2.18 -8.06 -8.55
C LEU A 50 3.25 -8.13 -7.45
N PHE A 51 3.92 -7.00 -7.17
CA PHE A 51 4.92 -6.93 -6.09
C PHE A 51 4.28 -7.25 -4.74
N LEU A 52 3.17 -6.59 -4.41
CA LEU A 52 2.50 -6.80 -3.13
C LEU A 52 1.95 -8.23 -3.03
N ALA A 53 1.27 -8.73 -4.06
CA ALA A 53 0.74 -10.09 -4.09
C ALA A 53 1.84 -11.14 -3.90
N SER A 54 2.99 -10.97 -4.57
CA SER A 54 4.13 -11.87 -4.43
C SER A 54 4.67 -11.87 -3.00
N LEU A 55 4.83 -10.69 -2.40
CA LEU A 55 5.35 -10.55 -1.03
C LEU A 55 4.42 -11.19 0.02
N ILE A 56 3.11 -10.96 -0.07
CA ILE A 56 2.15 -11.50 0.91
C ILE A 56 1.81 -12.97 0.67
N HIS A 57 1.92 -13.46 -0.58
CA HIS A 57 1.66 -14.85 -0.91
C HIS A 57 2.79 -15.78 -0.44
N HIS A 58 4.05 -15.33 -0.57
CA HIS A 58 5.22 -16.16 -0.27
C HIS A 58 5.73 -16.04 1.16
N PHE A 59 5.45 -14.92 1.85
CA PHE A 59 6.01 -14.64 3.17
C PHE A 59 4.95 -14.18 4.16
N ASN A 60 5.01 -14.74 5.36
CA ASN A 60 4.55 -14.07 6.56
C ASN A 60 5.60 -13.03 6.98
N TRP A 61 5.18 -12.01 7.71
CA TRP A 61 6.06 -10.90 8.10
C TRP A 61 6.14 -10.79 9.61
N LYS A 62 7.36 -10.62 10.13
CA LYS A 62 7.63 -10.36 11.54
C LYS A 62 8.42 -9.06 11.68
N LEU A 63 8.19 -8.35 12.77
CA LEU A 63 9.06 -7.23 13.15
C LEU A 63 10.34 -7.79 13.82
N PRO A 64 11.45 -7.03 13.80
CA PRO A 64 12.64 -7.36 14.57
C PRO A 64 12.32 -7.62 16.05
N ASP A 65 13.15 -8.44 16.70
CA ASP A 65 12.98 -8.75 18.11
C ASP A 65 12.88 -7.46 18.94
N ARG A 66 11.91 -7.43 19.86
CA ARG A 66 11.60 -6.30 20.76
C ARG A 66 10.93 -5.10 20.10
N MET A 67 10.47 -5.21 18.85
CA MET A 67 9.67 -4.17 18.20
C MET A 67 8.18 -4.57 18.17
N ALA A 68 7.31 -3.73 18.72
CA ALA A 68 5.87 -3.85 18.62
C ALA A 68 5.34 -3.07 17.40
N PRO A 69 4.13 -3.39 16.88
CA PRO A 69 3.53 -2.65 15.77
C PRO A 69 3.42 -1.14 16.01
N GLU A 70 3.20 -0.73 17.25
CA GLU A 70 3.07 0.66 17.68
C GLU A 70 4.40 1.42 17.60
N ASP A 71 5.53 0.71 17.60
CA ASP A 71 6.88 1.28 17.50
C ASP A 71 7.26 1.62 16.05
N ILE A 72 6.45 1.21 15.07
CA ILE A 72 6.71 1.50 13.65
C ILE A 72 6.57 3.00 13.41
N ASP A 73 7.67 3.66 13.07
CA ASP A 73 7.65 5.06 12.65
C ASP A 73 6.90 5.21 11.33
N ILE A 74 5.75 5.88 11.38
CA ILE A 74 4.90 6.24 10.22
C ILE A 74 5.07 7.70 9.81
N LYS A 75 6.04 8.44 10.37
CA LYS A 75 6.32 9.81 9.97
C LYS A 75 6.92 9.85 8.57
N ASP A 76 6.72 10.97 7.91
CA ASP A 76 7.25 11.22 6.57
C ASP A 76 8.48 12.13 6.60
N LYS A 77 9.35 11.93 5.61
CA LYS A 77 10.42 12.85 5.23
C LYS A 77 10.04 13.49 3.89
N PHE A 78 10.00 14.81 3.88
CA PHE A 78 9.70 15.61 2.68
C PHE A 78 10.86 15.57 1.67
N GLY A 79 10.52 15.52 0.38
CA GLY A 79 11.46 15.44 -0.73
C GLY A 79 10.73 15.49 -2.08
N LEU A 80 11.42 15.09 -3.16
CA LEU A 80 10.81 15.00 -4.50
C LEU A 80 9.60 14.06 -4.53
N THR A 81 9.68 12.98 -3.75
CA THR A 81 8.56 12.10 -3.39
C THR A 81 8.53 11.99 -1.87
N LEU A 82 7.33 11.83 -1.30
CA LEU A 82 7.17 11.61 0.13
C LEU A 82 7.68 10.20 0.47
N GLN A 83 8.56 10.10 1.46
CA GLN A 83 9.17 8.84 1.89
C GLN A 83 8.97 8.67 3.39
N LYS A 84 8.98 7.42 3.88
CA LYS A 84 8.99 7.15 5.32
C LYS A 84 10.26 7.72 5.96
N ALA A 85 10.14 8.38 7.11
CA ALA A 85 11.25 9.06 7.78
C ALA A 85 12.34 8.09 8.21
N ALA A 86 11.95 6.94 8.76
CA ALA A 86 12.80 5.77 8.94
C ALA A 86 12.42 4.68 7.94
N ALA A 87 13.36 3.83 7.50
CA ALA A 87 13.02 2.67 6.67
C ALA A 87 12.16 1.66 7.46
N LEU A 88 11.26 0.94 6.77
CA LEU A 88 10.56 -0.20 7.40
C LEU A 88 11.51 -1.40 7.40
N VAL A 89 11.73 -2.01 8.56
CA VAL A 89 12.44 -3.28 8.68
C VAL A 89 11.41 -4.35 9.01
N ALA A 90 11.29 -5.34 8.14
CA ALA A 90 10.41 -6.49 8.34
C ALA A 90 11.16 -7.76 7.90
N ILE A 91 11.05 -8.80 8.72
CA ILE A 91 11.73 -10.08 8.52
C ILE A 91 10.74 -11.02 7.82
N PRO A 92 11.05 -11.48 6.60
CA PRO A 92 10.20 -12.44 5.89
C PRO A 92 10.34 -13.83 6.51
N VAL A 93 9.21 -14.49 6.72
CA VAL A 93 9.12 -15.88 7.16
C VAL A 93 8.40 -16.64 6.06
N VAL A 94 9.10 -17.56 5.40
CA VAL A 94 8.54 -18.35 4.29
C VAL A 94 7.26 -19.03 4.76
N VAL A 95 6.18 -18.85 4.00
CA VAL A 95 4.96 -19.63 4.23
C VAL A 95 5.30 -21.08 3.90
N ALA A 96 5.30 -21.94 4.93
CA ALA A 96 5.46 -23.37 4.72
C ALA A 96 4.34 -23.81 3.76
N LYS A 97 4.70 -24.45 2.65
CA LYS A 97 3.72 -25.13 1.82
C LYS A 97 3.12 -26.25 2.67
N ALA A 98 2.04 -25.97 3.39
CA ALA A 98 1.12 -27.02 3.77
C ALA A 98 0.74 -27.70 2.47
N ASN A 99 0.85 -29.03 2.41
CA ASN A 99 0.49 -29.83 1.25
C ASN A 99 -0.89 -29.38 0.75
N LEU A 100 -0.91 -28.55 -0.29
CA LEU A 100 -2.12 -28.26 -1.04
C LEU A 100 -2.37 -29.52 -1.87
N SER A 101 -2.98 -30.51 -1.23
CA SER A 101 -3.76 -31.52 -1.94
C SER A 101 -4.95 -30.77 -2.54
N PHE A 102 -4.82 -30.41 -3.81
CA PHE A 102 -5.98 -30.25 -4.67
C PHE A 102 -6.72 -31.57 -4.78
#